data_AF-A0A4D6YW26-F1
#
_entry.id   AF-A0A4D6YW26-F1
#
_cell.length_a   1.000
_cell.length_b   1.000
_cell.length_c   1.000
_cell.angle_alpha   90.00
_cell.angle_beta   90.00
_cell.angle_gamma   90.00
#
_symmetry.space_group_name_H-M   'P 1'
#
loop_
_entity.id
_entity.type
_entity.pdbx_description
1 polymer ?
#
loop_
_entity_poly.entity_id
_entity_poly.type
_entity_poly.pdbx_seq_one_letter_code
_entity_poly.pdbx_strand_id
1 'polypeptide(L)' 'FRSVGDALKDRFDGASRVMMPNVEVETPAMRNDALPHRVPRRDRYRFQLRPHNPDHKTPGVKDLVYLES' A
#
# COMPACT_ATOMS: atom_id res chain seq x y z
N PHE A 1 -16.20 11.55 -17.24
CA PHE A 1 -16.10 10.57 -16.14
C PHE A 1 -16.12 9.11 -16.58
N ARG A 2 -16.82 8.71 -17.65
CA ARG A 2 -16.82 7.32 -18.16
C ARG A 2 -15.43 6.69 -18.35
N SER A 3 -14.52 7.39 -19.02
CA SER A 3 -13.14 6.92 -19.25
C SER A 3 -12.37 6.62 -17.96
N VAL A 4 -12.64 7.36 -16.88
CA VAL A 4 -12.05 7.11 -15.56
C VAL A 4 -12.64 5.83 -14.96
N GLY A 5 -13.94 5.62 -15.12
CA GLY A 5 -14.62 4.39 -14.68
C GLY A 5 -14.09 3.16 -15.41
N ASP A 6 -13.93 3.23 -16.72
CA ASP A 6 -13.37 2.13 -17.53
C ASP A 6 -11.94 1.79 -17.08
N ALA A 7 -11.10 2.80 -16.85
CA ALA A 7 -9.73 2.61 -16.37
C ALA A 7 -9.65 2.04 -14.94
N LEU A 8 -10.59 2.39 -14.06
CA LEU A 8 -10.67 1.81 -12.72
C LEU A 8 -11.19 0.37 -12.75
N LYS A 9 -12.15 0.08 -13.64
CA LYS A 9 -12.68 -1.27 -13.82
C LYS A 9 -11.60 -2.24 -14.28
N ASP A 10 -10.79 -1.85 -15.26
CA ASP A 10 -9.65 -2.65 -15.73
C ASP A 10 -8.66 -2.97 -14.59
N ARG A 11 -8.37 -1.99 -13.73
CA ARG A 11 -7.50 -2.17 -12.56
C ARG A 11 -8.13 -3.02 -11.46
N PHE A 12 -9.47 -3.01 -11.34
CA PHE A 12 -10.19 -3.84 -10.39
C PHE A 12 -10.18 -5.30 -10.83
N ASP A 13 -10.46 -5.56 -12.10
CA ASP A 13 -10.44 -6.91 -12.68
C ASP A 13 -9.02 -7.52 -12.63
N GLY A 14 -7.97 -6.69 -12.60
CA GLY A 14 -6.56 -7.08 -12.40
C GLY A 14 -5.99 -6.90 -10.99
N ALA A 15 -6.82 -6.60 -9.98
CA ALA A 15 -6.34 -6.27 -8.64
C ALA A 15 -5.70 -7.49 -7.94
N SER A 16 -4.50 -7.31 -7.37
CA SER A 16 -3.76 -8.40 -6.72
C SER A 16 -3.91 -8.39 -5.19
N ARG A 17 -4.03 -9.59 -4.59
CA ARG A 17 -3.90 -9.75 -3.14
C ARG A 17 -2.45 -9.51 -2.72
N VAL A 18 -2.27 -8.64 -1.75
CA VAL A 18 -0.95 -8.33 -1.18
C VAL A 18 -0.89 -8.73 0.28
N MET A 19 0.32 -8.87 0.80
CA MET A 19 0.56 -8.95 2.24
C MET A 19 1.09 -7.60 2.73
N MET A 20 0.59 -7.15 3.89
CA MET A 20 1.23 -6.04 4.58
C MET A 20 2.62 -6.48 5.01
N PRO A 21 3.69 -5.75 4.67
CA PRO A 21 4.99 -6.06 5.22
C PRO A 21 4.94 -5.80 6.74
N ASN A 22 5.52 -6.70 7.55
CA ASN A 22 5.76 -6.51 8.99
C ASN A 22 6.78 -5.40 9.28
N VAL A 23 6.89 -4.40 8.40
CA VAL A 23 7.48 -3.15 8.81
C VAL A 23 6.54 -2.68 9.91
N GLU A 24 7.04 -2.63 11.13
CA GLU A 24 6.54 -1.73 12.14
C GLU A 24 6.52 -0.35 11.45
N VAL A 25 5.44 -0.07 10.72
CA VAL A 25 4.84 1.24 10.77
C VAL A 25 4.55 1.30 12.25
N GLU A 26 5.51 1.84 13.00
CA GLU A 26 5.24 2.47 14.26
C GLU A 26 4.09 3.40 13.92
N THR A 27 2.86 2.88 14.07
CA THR A 27 1.76 3.67 14.55
C THR A 27 2.43 4.44 15.66
N PRO A 28 2.51 5.78 15.58
CA PRO A 28 3.08 6.51 16.68
C PRO A 28 2.14 6.19 17.83
N ALA A 29 2.52 5.19 18.64
CA ALA A 29 2.12 5.11 20.01
C ALA A 29 2.36 6.53 20.47
N MET A 30 1.31 7.16 20.99
CA MET A 30 1.39 8.48 21.59
C MET A 30 2.28 8.37 22.84
N ARG A 31 3.56 8.03 22.65
CA ARG A 31 4.62 8.12 23.63
C ARG A 31 5.04 9.57 23.53
N ASN A 32 4.77 10.27 24.60
CA ASN A 32 4.91 11.70 24.78
C ASN A 32 6.40 12.10 24.89
N ASP A 33 7.26 11.49 24.06
CA ASP A 33 8.70 11.71 24.05
C ASP A 33 9.05 12.57 22.83
N ALA A 34 9.66 13.72 23.13
CA ALA A 34 9.96 14.80 22.19
C ALA A 34 11.11 14.49 21.22
N LEU A 35 11.09 13.35 20.54
CA LEU A 35 12.03 13.02 19.47
C LEU A 35 11.33 13.13 18.10
N PRO A 36 11.94 13.79 17.09
CA PRO A 36 11.34 13.96 15.78
C PRO A 36 11.46 12.67 14.95
N HIS A 37 10.88 11.56 15.41
CA HIS A 37 10.79 10.30 14.65
C HIS A 37 9.64 10.31 13.63
N ARG A 38 9.10 11.49 13.27
CA ARG A 38 8.07 11.57 12.23
C ARG A 38 8.74 11.38 10.88
N VAL A 39 8.72 10.14 10.40
CA VAL A 39 9.04 9.77 9.02
C VAL A 39 8.36 10.80 8.08
N PRO A 40 9.12 11.50 7.21
CA PRO A 40 8.57 12.49 6.30
C PRO A 40 7.36 11.92 5.57
N ARG A 41 6.30 12.71 5.38
CA ARG A 41 5.03 12.22 4.80
C ARG A 41 5.21 11.48 3.48
N ARG A 42 6.22 11.87 2.69
CA ARG A 42 6.62 11.24 1.43
C ARG A 42 7.11 9.81 1.60
N ASP A 43 7.84 9.53 2.67
CA ASP A 43 8.44 8.22 2.93
C ASP A 43 7.44 7.23 3.54
N ARG A 44 6.36 7.73 4.17
CA ARG A 44 5.27 6.89 4.71
C ARG A 44 4.53 6.06 3.66
N TYR A 45 4.59 6.44 2.38
CA TYR A 45 3.94 5.71 1.27
C TYR A 45 4.96 5.03 0.34
N ARG A 46 6.25 4.99 0.74
CA ARG A 46 7.32 4.40 -0.05
C ARG A 46 7.57 2.92 0.28
N PHE A 47 6.82 2.34 1.21
CA PHE A 47 6.89 0.90 1.47
C PHE A 47 6.39 0.11 0.25
N GLN A 48 7.07 -0.99 -0.06
CA GLN A 48 6.68 -1.87 -1.16
C GLN A 48 5.76 -2.96 -0.63
N LEU A 49 4.55 -3.02 -1.19
CA LEU A 49 3.62 -4.12 -0.96
C LEU A 49 4.10 -5.35 -1.71
N ARG A 50 4.10 -6.50 -1.04
CA ARG A 50 4.48 -7.78 -1.65
C ARG A 50 3.23 -8.55 -2.06
N PRO A 51 3.18 -9.13 -3.27
CA PRO A 51 2.10 -10.03 -3.65
C PRO A 51 2.00 -11.19 -2.67
N HIS A 52 0.79 -11.63 -2.35
CA HIS A 52 0.59 -12.83 -1.53
C HIS A 52 1.08 -14.10 -2.26
N ASN A 53 0.89 -14.16 -3.58
CA ASN A 53 1.41 -15.24 -4.41
C ASN A 53 2.75 -14.80 -5.03
N PRO A 54 3.88 -15.52 -4.80
CA PRO A 54 5.18 -15.16 -5.37
C PRO A 54 5.23 -15.14 -6.91
N ASP A 55 4.31 -15.84 -7.59
CA ASP A 55 4.25 -15.86 -9.06
C ASP A 55 3.60 -14.60 -9.65
N HIS A 56 2.97 -13.76 -8.81
CA HIS A 56 2.33 -12.53 -9.25
C HIS A 56 3.34 -11.38 -9.32
N LYS A 57 3.14 -10.48 -10.29
CA LYS A 57 3.93 -9.26 -10.41
C LYS A 57 3.70 -8.34 -9.21
N THR A 58 4.71 -7.55 -8.87
CA THR A 58 4.58 -6.51 -7.86
C THR A 58 3.63 -5.41 -8.35
N PRO A 59 2.73 -4.92 -7.48
CA PRO A 59 1.78 -3.87 -7.86
C PRO A 59 2.50 -2.54 -8.10
N GLY A 60 2.08 -1.83 -9.15
CA GLY A 60 2.54 -0.48 -9.47
C GLY A 60 1.81 0.60 -8.68
N VAL A 61 2.31 1.85 -8.79
CA VAL A 61 1.83 3.01 -8.02
C VAL A 61 0.36 3.39 -8.28
N LYS A 62 -0.22 2.94 -9.41
CA LYS A 62 -1.60 3.22 -9.81
C LYS A 62 -2.50 1.98 -9.72
N ASP A 63 -1.95 0.83 -9.37
CA ASP A 63 -2.69 -0.42 -9.40
C ASP A 63 -3.56 -0.54 -8.15
N LEU A 64 -4.71 -1.18 -8.30
CA LEU A 64 -5.57 -1.49 -7.17
C LEU A 64 -5.10 -2.81 -6.54
N VAL A 65 -5.09 -2.83 -5.20
CA VAL A 65 -4.67 -3.98 -4.40
C VAL A 65 -5.63 -4.15 -3.25
N TYR A 66 -5.72 -5.37 -2.72
CA TYR A 66 -6.54 -5.67 -1.55
C TYR A 66 -5.80 -6.54 -0.55
N LEU A 67 -6.22 -6.40 0.71
CA LEU A 67 -5.82 -7.24 1.84
C LEU A 67 -7.03 -8.09 2.22
N GLU A 68 -6.78 -9.29 2.73
CA GLU A 68 -7.80 -10.18 3.30
C GLU A 68 -7.60 -10.19 4.81
N SER A 69 -8.68 -10.02 5.58
CA SER A 69 -8.66 -9.99 7.05
C SER A 69 -8.76 -11.39 7.64
#